data_AF-A0A1S1V4V9-F1
#
_entry.id   AF-A0A1S1V4V9-F1
#
_cell.length_a   1.000
_cell.length_b   1.000
_cell.length_c   1.000
_cell.angle_alpha   90.00
_cell.angle_beta   90.00
_cell.angle_gamma   90.00
#
_symmetry.space_group_name_H-M   'P 1'
#
loop_
_entity.id
_entity.type
_entity.pdbx_description
1 polymer ?
#
loop_
_entity_poly.entity_id
_entity_poly.type
_entity_poly.pdbx_seq_one_letter_code
_entity_poly.pdbx_strand_id
1 'polypeptide(L)'
;MKNTQKRNLWITYGIALLGVFISLIPEFVGIEMYDGGGALVLLGIFVALSAWISGVLLFREKSRIMEEAMAENTVLAKWVYDSSTWRRKLAEEKQDMRTASMGMMIMILILGTIIFIPMLILLEEKLVVLGIYGAVVLLGGMGIYINYRHLKYIEDKAYVIVTRDGAVINGDVVCWSNK
;
A
#
# COMPACT_ATOMS: atom_id res chain seq x y z
N MET A 1 -6.86 -16.37 -13.88
CA MET A 1 -6.56 -15.35 -12.83
C MET A 1 -6.03 -14.09 -13.49
N LYS A 2 -6.34 -12.90 -12.97
CA LYS A 2 -5.68 -11.65 -13.39
C LYS A 2 -4.48 -11.40 -12.48
N ASN A 3 -3.37 -10.88 -13.02
CA ASN A 3 -2.20 -10.54 -12.21
C ASN A 3 -2.45 -9.23 -11.42
N THR A 4 -2.99 -9.39 -10.21
CA THR A 4 -3.27 -8.28 -9.27
C THR A 4 -1.99 -7.59 -8.79
N GLN A 5 -0.88 -8.32 -8.65
CA GLN A 5 0.40 -7.79 -8.19
C GLN A 5 1.04 -6.86 -9.22
N LYS A 6 0.95 -7.20 -10.51
CA LYS A 6 1.39 -6.32 -11.61
C LYS A 6 0.60 -5.02 -11.65
N ARG A 7 -0.71 -5.07 -11.42
CA ARG A 7 -1.53 -3.86 -11.29
C ARG A 7 -1.08 -3.00 -10.10
N ASN A 8 -0.83 -3.62 -8.95
CA ASN A 8 -0.37 -2.91 -7.76
C ASN A 8 1.02 -2.28 -7.97
N LEU A 9 1.93 -2.96 -8.66
CA LEU A 9 3.24 -2.43 -9.07
C LEU A 9 3.10 -1.17 -9.96
N TRP A 10 2.18 -1.19 -10.93
CA TRP A 10 1.94 -0.02 -11.77
C TRP A 10 1.28 1.12 -10.99
N ILE A 11 0.38 0.82 -10.06
CA ILE A 11 -0.22 1.83 -9.18
C ILE A 11 0.86 2.49 -8.32
N THR A 12 1.78 1.71 -7.71
CA THR A 12 2.85 2.28 -6.89
C THR A 12 3.82 3.14 -7.71
N TYR A 13 4.15 2.74 -8.93
CA TYR A 13 4.92 3.60 -9.85
C TYR A 13 4.17 4.87 -10.26
N GLY A 14 2.85 4.78 -10.47
CA GLY A 14 2.00 5.95 -10.70
C GLY A 14 2.00 6.92 -9.52
N ILE A 15 1.91 6.40 -8.28
CA ILE A 15 2.02 7.21 -7.06
C ILE A 15 3.41 7.82 -6.93
N ALA A 16 4.46 7.07 -7.27
CA ALA A 16 5.82 7.58 -7.21
C ALA A 16 6.02 8.78 -8.16
N LEU A 17 5.52 8.66 -9.39
CA LEU A 17 5.52 9.72 -10.38
C LEU A 17 4.72 10.93 -9.91
N LEU A 18 3.54 10.71 -9.31
CA LEU A 18 2.73 11.77 -8.73
C LEU A 18 3.46 12.51 -7.60
N GLY A 19 4.21 11.80 -6.75
CA GLY A 19 5.08 12.40 -5.74
C GLY A 19 6.14 13.32 -6.35
N VAL A 20 6.77 12.91 -7.45
CA VAL A 20 7.70 13.76 -8.20
C VAL A 20 6.99 15.02 -8.71
N PHE A 21 5.80 14.90 -9.30
CA PHE A 21 5.04 16.06 -9.75
C PHE A 21 4.70 17.02 -8.60
N ILE A 22 4.26 16.50 -7.44
CA ILE A 22 4.01 17.33 -6.24
C ILE A 22 5.25 18.13 -5.86
N SER A 23 6.43 17.51 -5.91
CA SER A 23 7.68 18.20 -5.55
C SER A 23 8.05 19.33 -6.50
N LEU A 24 7.51 19.35 -7.72
CA LEU A 24 7.77 20.39 -8.72
C LEU A 24 6.73 21.51 -8.71
N ILE A 25 5.57 21.33 -8.04
CA ILE A 25 4.49 22.34 -8.00
C ILE A 25 4.99 23.70 -7.49
N PRO A 26 5.79 23.80 -6.40
CA PRO A 26 6.24 25.09 -5.89
C PRO A 26 7.00 25.93 -6.92
N GLU A 27 7.84 25.29 -7.74
CA GLU A 27 8.61 25.95 -8.80
C GLU A 27 7.70 26.51 -9.89
N PHE A 28 6.66 25.77 -10.28
CA PHE A 28 5.73 26.20 -11.34
C PHE A 28 4.75 27.28 -10.89
N VAL A 29 4.39 27.29 -9.60
CA VAL A 29 3.42 28.24 -9.03
C VAL A 29 4.12 29.47 -8.41
N GLY A 30 5.45 29.41 -8.25
CA GLY A 30 6.24 30.49 -7.65
C GLY A 30 6.07 30.58 -6.13
N ILE A 31 5.83 29.45 -5.47
CA ILE A 31 5.72 29.40 -4.01
C ILE A 31 7.13 29.40 -3.42
N GLU A 32 7.42 30.39 -2.58
CA GLU A 32 8.72 30.49 -1.92
C GLU A 32 8.97 29.29 -1.00
N MET A 33 10.24 28.88 -0.92
CA MET A 33 10.62 27.70 -0.15
C MET A 33 10.30 27.83 1.36
N TYR A 34 10.36 29.05 1.89
CA TYR A 34 10.03 29.36 3.29
C TYR A 34 8.53 29.54 3.55
N ASP A 35 7.73 29.69 2.49
CA ASP A 35 6.29 29.91 2.54
C ASP A 35 5.53 28.60 2.22
N GLY A 36 5.92 27.52 2.90
CA GLY A 36 5.33 26.19 2.69
C GLY A 36 5.78 25.43 1.44
N GLY A 37 6.44 26.09 0.47
CA GLY A 37 6.98 25.46 -0.74
C GLY A 37 7.96 24.32 -0.43
N GLY A 38 8.86 24.51 0.54
CA GLY A 38 9.82 23.48 0.96
C GLY A 38 9.15 22.24 1.55
N ALA A 39 8.01 22.39 2.24
CA ALA A 39 7.26 21.26 2.79
C ALA A 39 6.62 20.41 1.68
N LEU A 40 6.10 21.05 0.63
CA LEU A 40 5.57 20.37 -0.55
C LEU A 40 6.65 19.59 -1.31
N VAL A 41 7.84 20.19 -1.47
CA VAL A 41 9.01 19.51 -2.07
C VAL A 41 9.36 18.26 -1.27
N LEU A 42 9.53 18.40 0.04
CA LEU A 42 9.90 17.30 0.92
C LEU A 42 8.85 16.19 0.92
N LEU A 43 7.57 16.55 1.00
CA LEU A 43 6.45 15.61 0.95
C LEU A 43 6.43 14.83 -0.37
N GLY A 44 6.58 15.54 -1.49
CA GLY A 44 6.60 14.93 -2.82
C GLY A 44 7.75 13.92 -2.97
N ILE A 45 8.96 14.29 -2.56
CA ILE A 45 10.14 13.40 -2.57
C ILE A 45 9.91 12.18 -1.68
N PHE A 46 9.39 12.40 -0.47
CA PHE A 46 9.14 11.32 0.48
C PHE A 46 8.11 10.30 -0.07
N VAL A 47 7.01 10.79 -0.64
CA VAL A 47 6.00 9.94 -1.30
C VAL A 47 6.61 9.20 -2.50
N ALA A 48 7.40 9.89 -3.33
CA ALA A 48 8.04 9.31 -4.50
C ALA A 48 8.96 8.14 -4.12
N LEU A 49 9.87 8.36 -3.17
CA LEU A 49 10.81 7.35 -2.70
C LEU A 49 10.08 6.19 -2.02
N SER A 50 9.13 6.47 -1.13
CA SER A 50 8.39 5.43 -0.42
C SER A 50 7.62 4.52 -1.36
N ALA A 51 6.95 5.10 -2.36
CA ALA A 51 6.20 4.36 -3.36
C ALA A 51 7.12 3.56 -4.30
N TRP A 52 8.25 4.14 -4.71
CA TRP A 52 9.23 3.46 -5.54
C TRP A 52 9.87 2.26 -4.81
N ILE A 53 10.35 2.47 -3.58
CA ILE A 53 10.94 1.41 -2.74
C ILE A 53 9.91 0.29 -2.53
N SER A 54 8.67 0.63 -2.19
CA SER A 54 7.58 -0.35 -2.03
C SER A 54 7.31 -1.12 -3.33
N GLY A 55 7.29 -0.44 -4.48
CA GLY A 55 7.14 -1.08 -5.79
C GLY A 55 8.24 -2.10 -6.06
N VAL A 56 9.50 -1.71 -5.88
CA VAL A 56 10.68 -2.55 -6.16
C VAL A 56 10.79 -3.71 -5.18
N LEU A 57 10.68 -3.46 -3.88
CA LEU A 57 10.94 -4.48 -2.85
C LEU A 57 9.74 -5.41 -2.63
N LEU A 58 8.51 -4.90 -2.71
CA LEU A 58 7.33 -5.69 -2.32
C LEU A 58 6.59 -6.27 -3.52
N PHE A 59 6.45 -5.52 -4.61
CA PHE A 59 5.54 -5.90 -5.70
C PHE A 59 6.23 -6.48 -6.93
N ARG A 60 7.51 -6.15 -7.18
CA ARG A 60 8.25 -6.64 -8.35
C ARG A 60 8.38 -8.16 -8.35
N GLU A 61 8.90 -8.72 -7.26
CA GLU A 61 9.09 -10.17 -7.14
C GLU A 61 7.74 -10.90 -7.10
N LYS A 62 6.78 -10.39 -6.33
CA LYS A 62 5.43 -10.95 -6.27
C LYS A 62 4.74 -10.96 -7.63
N SER A 63 4.95 -9.92 -8.45
CA SER A 63 4.44 -9.86 -9.83
C SER A 63 5.03 -10.98 -10.68
N ARG A 64 6.34 -11.22 -10.58
CA ARG A 64 7.03 -12.28 -11.33
C ARG A 64 6.52 -13.67 -10.95
N ILE A 65 6.43 -13.98 -9.65
CA ILE A 65 5.92 -15.26 -9.16
C ILE A 65 4.47 -15.48 -9.60
N MET A 66 3.65 -14.43 -9.60
CA MET A 66 2.27 -14.51 -10.10
C MET A 66 2.22 -14.82 -11.61
N GLU A 67 3.14 -14.27 -12.42
CA GLU A 67 3.24 -14.60 -13.85
C GLU A 67 3.67 -16.06 -14.04
N GLU A 68 4.64 -16.55 -13.27
CA GLU A 68 5.05 -17.96 -13.29
C GLU A 68 3.92 -18.89 -12.87
N ALA A 69 3.16 -18.57 -11.83
CA ALA A 69 2.00 -19.36 -11.41
C ALA A 69 0.91 -19.43 -12.50
N MET A 70 0.85 -18.41 -13.38
CA MET A 70 -0.06 -18.39 -14.52
C MET A 70 0.47 -19.14 -15.75
N ALA A 71 1.78 -19.37 -15.84
CA ALA A 71 2.44 -19.92 -17.03
C ALA A 71 2.36 -21.46 -17.16
N GLU A 72 1.70 -22.16 -16.25
CA GLU A 72 1.50 -23.64 -16.13
C GLU A 72 2.77 -24.51 -16.12
N ASN A 73 3.78 -24.22 -16.94
CA ASN A 73 5.05 -24.95 -17.08
C ASN A 73 5.98 -24.84 -15.86
N THR A 74 5.70 -23.93 -14.93
CA THR A 74 6.48 -23.66 -13.72
C THR A 74 5.77 -24.09 -12.43
N VAL A 75 4.61 -24.75 -12.56
CA VAL A 75 3.80 -25.19 -11.43
C VAL A 75 4.32 -26.54 -10.91
N LEU A 76 4.70 -26.58 -9.63
CA LEU A 76 5.16 -27.80 -8.95
C LEU A 76 3.97 -28.58 -8.36
N ALA A 77 2.99 -27.87 -7.80
CA ALA A 77 1.80 -28.47 -7.22
C ALA A 77 0.62 -27.50 -7.26
N LYS A 78 -0.60 -28.05 -7.39
CA LYS A 78 -1.85 -27.29 -7.39
C LYS A 78 -2.92 -28.07 -6.64
N TRP A 79 -3.56 -27.44 -5.66
CA TRP A 79 -4.70 -28.01 -4.96
C TRP A 79 -5.69 -26.93 -4.55
N VAL A 80 -6.87 -27.38 -4.12
CA VAL A 80 -7.95 -26.52 -3.64
C VAL A 80 -8.23 -26.89 -2.20
N TYR A 81 -8.21 -25.91 -1.30
CA TYR A 81 -8.61 -26.13 0.09
C TYR A 81 -10.11 -26.35 0.20
N ASP A 82 -10.52 -27.18 1.17
CA ASP A 82 -11.93 -27.27 1.53
C ASP A 82 -12.44 -25.92 2.07
N SER A 83 -13.64 -25.55 1.62
CA SER A 83 -14.26 -24.26 1.92
C SER A 83 -14.48 -24.02 3.41
N SER A 84 -14.77 -25.07 4.20
CA SER A 84 -15.00 -24.93 5.64
C SER A 84 -13.71 -24.59 6.39
N THR A 85 -12.59 -25.22 5.99
CA THR A 85 -11.28 -24.98 6.59
C THR A 85 -10.74 -23.61 6.19
N TRP A 86 -10.93 -23.21 4.93
CA TRP A 86 -10.50 -21.92 4.42
C TRP A 86 -11.22 -20.75 5.08
N ARG A 87 -12.55 -20.85 5.24
CA ARG A 87 -13.35 -19.81 5.93
C ARG A 87 -12.91 -19.57 7.37
N ARG A 88 -12.57 -20.63 8.10
CA ARG A 88 -12.08 -20.50 9.49
C ARG A 88 -10.77 -19.72 9.52
N LYS A 89 -9.81 -20.08 8.67
CA LYS A 89 -8.51 -19.39 8.57
C LYS A 89 -8.67 -17.91 8.18
N LEU A 90 -9.55 -17.63 7.22
CA LEU A 90 -9.87 -16.26 6.81
C LEU A 90 -10.48 -15.41 7.93
N ALA A 91 -11.32 -16.01 8.78
CA ALA A 91 -11.92 -15.31 9.91
C ALA A 91 -10.86 -14.87 10.93
N GLU A 92 -9.90 -15.76 11.21
CA GLU A 92 -8.74 -15.48 12.06
C GLU A 92 -7.86 -14.37 11.47
N GLU A 93 -7.43 -14.51 10.21
CA GLU A 93 -6.60 -13.50 9.52
C GLU A 93 -7.30 -12.13 9.43
N LYS A 94 -8.62 -12.12 9.19
CA LYS A 94 -9.41 -10.87 9.14
C LYS A 94 -9.46 -10.17 10.49
N GLN A 95 -9.51 -10.91 11.59
CA GLN A 95 -9.49 -10.33 12.94
C GLN A 95 -8.12 -9.73 13.26
N ASP A 96 -7.05 -10.42 12.92
CA ASP A 96 -5.68 -9.95 13.13
C ASP A 96 -5.37 -8.72 12.28
N MET A 97 -5.69 -8.76 10.98
CA MET A 97 -5.49 -7.62 10.08
C MET A 97 -6.31 -6.40 10.47
N ARG A 98 -7.56 -6.59 10.95
CA ARG A 98 -8.39 -5.48 11.41
C ARG A 98 -7.77 -4.80 12.63
N THR A 99 -7.27 -5.58 13.57
CA THR A 99 -6.64 -5.08 14.80
C THR A 99 -5.34 -4.33 14.47
N ALA A 100 -4.48 -4.91 13.63
CA ALA A 100 -3.23 -4.29 13.19
C ALA A 100 -3.46 -3.01 12.37
N SER A 101 -4.39 -3.04 11.40
CA SER A 101 -4.70 -1.88 10.55
C SER A 101 -5.33 -0.73 11.35
N MET A 102 -6.22 -1.04 12.31
CA MET A 102 -6.78 -0.03 13.22
C MET A 102 -5.71 0.54 14.15
N GLY A 103 -4.82 -0.28 14.70
CA GLY A 103 -3.71 0.16 15.53
C GLY A 103 -2.78 1.13 14.78
N MET A 104 -2.38 0.79 13.56
CA MET A 104 -1.59 1.69 12.71
C MET A 104 -2.32 3.01 12.41
N MET A 105 -3.62 2.97 12.11
CA MET A 105 -4.40 4.18 11.86
C MET A 105 -4.45 5.10 13.08
N ILE A 106 -4.74 4.52 14.25
CA ILE A 106 -4.80 5.26 15.52
C ILE A 106 -3.42 5.87 15.81
N MET A 107 -2.34 5.13 15.58
CA MET A 107 -0.98 5.64 15.76
C MET A 107 -0.67 6.81 14.81
N ILE A 108 -1.01 6.69 13.52
CA ILE A 108 -0.84 7.77 12.54
C ILE A 108 -1.66 9.00 12.94
N LEU A 109 -2.89 8.81 13.40
CA LEU A 109 -3.75 9.90 13.87
C LEU A 109 -3.18 10.58 15.11
N ILE A 110 -2.70 9.82 16.10
CA ILE A 110 -2.12 10.37 17.33
C ILE A 110 -0.82 11.14 17.00
N LEU A 111 0.12 10.51 16.30
CA LEU A 111 1.39 11.14 15.91
C LEU A 111 1.15 12.36 15.02
N GLY A 112 0.24 12.23 14.04
CA GLY A 112 -0.18 13.34 13.20
C GLY A 112 -0.76 14.47 14.03
N THR A 113 -1.67 14.20 14.95
CA THR A 113 -2.25 15.22 15.82
C THR A 113 -1.19 15.93 16.68
N ILE A 114 -0.25 15.19 17.26
CA ILE A 114 0.84 15.75 18.07
C ILE A 114 1.74 16.69 17.25
N ILE A 115 1.97 16.40 15.98
CA ILE A 115 2.84 17.21 15.10
C ILE A 115 2.06 18.39 14.50
N PHE A 116 0.85 18.14 14.00
CA PHE A 116 0.07 19.10 13.24
C PHE A 116 -0.66 20.12 14.12
N ILE A 117 -1.04 19.78 15.37
CA ILE A 117 -1.67 20.76 16.28
C ILE A 117 -0.71 21.92 16.63
N PRO A 118 0.55 21.68 17.07
CA PRO A 118 1.50 22.76 17.29
C PRO A 118 1.78 23.56 16.03
N MET A 119 1.90 22.91 14.87
CA MET A 119 2.07 23.59 13.59
C MET A 119 0.89 24.52 13.25
N LEU A 120 -0.35 24.10 13.51
CA LEU A 120 -1.54 24.94 13.30
C LEU A 120 -1.60 26.16 14.22
N ILE A 121 -0.94 26.10 15.39
CA ILE A 121 -0.87 27.22 16.34
C ILE A 121 0.26 28.17 15.97
N LEU A 122 1.41 27.63 15.54
CA LEU A 122 2.65 28.39 15.32
C LEU A 122 2.78 28.99 13.93
N LEU A 123 2.14 28.41 12.91
CA LEU A 123 2.22 28.87 11.52
C LEU A 123 1.02 29.75 11.15
N GLU A 124 1.29 30.84 10.43
CA GLU A 124 0.24 31.71 9.88
C GLU A 124 -0.52 31.01 8.74
N GLU A 125 0.16 30.16 7.98
CA GLU A 125 -0.39 29.40 6.84
C GLU A 125 -1.20 28.16 7.25
N LYS A 126 -2.27 28.36 8.03
CA LYS A 126 -3.09 27.27 8.58
C LYS A 126 -3.72 26.38 7.51
N LEU A 127 -4.03 26.93 6.34
CA LEU A 127 -4.66 26.19 5.23
C LEU A 127 -3.73 25.13 4.64
N VAL A 128 -2.44 25.43 4.49
CA VAL A 128 -1.44 24.49 3.94
C VAL A 128 -1.26 23.31 4.90
N VAL A 129 -1.09 23.61 6.18
CA VAL A 129 -0.95 22.62 7.26
C VAL A 129 -2.18 21.71 7.34
N LEU A 130 -3.38 22.29 7.29
CA LEU A 130 -4.64 21.54 7.29
C LEU A 130 -4.79 20.67 6.03
N GLY A 131 -4.37 21.18 4.87
CA GLY A 131 -4.39 20.45 3.61
C GLY A 131 -3.51 19.21 3.62
N ILE A 132 -2.27 19.34 4.13
CA ILE A 132 -1.33 18.22 4.27
C ILE A 132 -1.88 17.19 5.28
N TYR A 133 -2.37 17.64 6.43
CA TYR A 133 -2.96 16.74 7.43
C TYR A 133 -4.15 15.97 6.87
N GLY A 134 -5.06 16.69 6.18
CA GLY A 134 -6.21 16.09 5.51
C GLY A 134 -5.81 15.06 4.48
N ALA A 135 -4.78 15.33 3.67
CA ALA A 135 -4.25 14.38 2.69
C ALA A 135 -3.72 13.11 3.36
N VAL A 136 -2.96 13.22 4.46
CA VAL A 136 -2.44 12.06 5.20
C VAL A 136 -3.57 11.19 5.75
N VAL A 137 -4.58 11.81 6.38
CA VAL A 137 -5.74 11.09 6.93
C VAL A 137 -6.54 10.40 5.82
N LEU A 138 -6.76 11.08 4.69
CA LEU A 138 -7.47 10.51 3.54
C LEU A 138 -6.72 9.33 2.93
N LEU A 139 -5.40 9.44 2.73
CA LEU A 139 -4.57 8.35 2.20
C LEU A 139 -4.56 7.14 3.14
N GLY A 140 -4.42 7.38 4.46
CA GLY A 140 -4.48 6.33 5.47
C GLY A 140 -5.85 5.62 5.49
N GLY A 141 -6.95 6.39 5.48
CA GLY A 141 -8.31 5.87 5.43
C GLY A 141 -8.58 5.08 4.15
N MET A 142 -8.10 5.56 3.01
CA MET A 142 -8.23 4.89 1.72
C MET A 142 -7.50 3.54 1.71
N GLY A 143 -6.30 3.45 2.29
CA GLY A 143 -5.56 2.20 2.44
C GLY A 143 -6.34 1.14 3.21
N ILE A 144 -6.97 1.52 4.32
CA ILE A 144 -7.80 0.62 5.15
C ILE A 144 -9.05 0.21 4.40
N TYR A 145 -9.71 1.13 3.71
CA TYR A 145 -10.90 0.84 2.91
C TYR A 145 -10.60 -0.19 1.81
N ILE A 146 -9.49 -0.02 1.09
CA ILE A 146 -9.04 -0.96 0.05
C ILE A 146 -8.75 -2.33 0.67
N ASN A 147 -8.04 -2.38 1.81
CA ASN A 147 -7.72 -3.64 2.48
C ASN A 147 -8.98 -4.36 3.00
N TYR A 148 -9.92 -3.61 3.59
CA TYR A 148 -11.21 -4.14 4.04
C TYR A 148 -12.05 -4.69 2.87
N ARG A 149 -12.08 -3.97 1.74
CA ARG A 149 -12.72 -4.44 0.50
C ARG A 149 -12.06 -5.73 0.03
N HIS A 150 -10.74 -5.79 -0.04
CA HIS A 150 -10.01 -6.98 -0.47
C HIS A 150 -10.41 -8.21 0.35
N LEU A 151 -10.41 -8.10 1.68
CA LEU A 151 -10.80 -9.18 2.60
C LEU A 151 -12.27 -9.60 2.47
N LYS A 152 -13.16 -8.72 1.98
CA LYS A 152 -14.58 -9.05 1.77
C LYS A 152 -14.82 -9.84 0.47
N TYR A 153 -13.96 -9.69 -0.53
CA TYR A 153 -14.11 -10.31 -1.86
C TYR A 153 -13.23 -11.56 -2.08
N ILE A 154 -12.52 -12.01 -1.05
CA ILE A 154 -11.81 -13.29 -1.08
C ILE A 154 -12.83 -14.41 -1.30
N GLU A 155 -12.63 -15.20 -2.37
CA GLU A 155 -13.50 -16.31 -2.74
C GLU A 155 -13.52 -17.44 -1.68
N ASP A 156 -14.65 -18.14 -1.59
CA ASP A 156 -14.87 -19.29 -0.71
C ASP A 156 -13.97 -20.50 -1.01
N LYS A 157 -13.34 -20.53 -2.18
CA LYS A 157 -12.42 -21.58 -2.60
C LYS A 157 -11.01 -21.00 -2.69
N ALA A 158 -10.11 -21.46 -1.81
CA ALA A 158 -8.70 -21.14 -1.93
C ALA A 158 -8.03 -22.07 -2.93
N TYR A 159 -7.62 -21.51 -4.07
CA TYR A 159 -6.67 -22.16 -4.97
C TYR A 159 -5.26 -21.90 -4.46
N VAL A 160 -4.48 -22.98 -4.32
CA VAL A 160 -3.06 -22.90 -4.01
C VAL A 160 -2.28 -23.39 -5.22
N ILE A 161 -1.37 -22.55 -5.69
CA ILE A 161 -0.43 -22.87 -6.77
C ILE A 161 0.98 -22.70 -6.21
N VAL A 162 1.73 -23.79 -6.14
CA VAL A 162 3.12 -23.78 -5.69
C VAL A 162 4.02 -23.74 -6.92
N THR A 163 4.94 -22.78 -6.92
CA THR A 163 5.99 -22.59 -7.92
C THR A 163 7.36 -22.76 -7.26
N ARG A 164 8.43 -22.75 -8.06
CA ARG A 164 9.79 -22.85 -7.54
C ARG A 164 10.18 -21.67 -6.63
N ASP A 165 9.66 -20.48 -6.91
CA ASP A 165 10.09 -19.23 -6.26
C ASP A 165 9.07 -18.69 -5.23
N GLY A 166 7.85 -19.23 -5.23
CA GLY A 166 6.86 -18.93 -4.19
C GLY A 166 5.59 -19.77 -4.29
N ALA A 167 4.59 -19.40 -3.51
CA ALA A 167 3.24 -19.92 -3.61
C ALA A 167 2.24 -18.79 -3.82
N VAL A 168 1.25 -19.05 -4.68
CA VAL A 168 0.09 -18.17 -4.84
C VAL A 168 -1.09 -18.81 -4.13
N ILE A 169 -1.63 -18.12 -3.13
CA ILE A 169 -2.76 -18.56 -2.31
C ILE A 169 -3.89 -17.57 -2.53
N ASN A 170 -4.94 -18.02 -3.23
CA ASN A 170 -6.14 -17.21 -3.49
C ASN A 170 -5.86 -15.80 -4.06
N GLY A 171 -4.86 -15.67 -4.91
CA GLY A 171 -4.45 -14.42 -5.54
C GLY A 171 -3.46 -13.57 -4.75
N ASP A 172 -3.11 -13.97 -3.52
CA ASP A 172 -1.97 -13.40 -2.78
C ASP A 172 -0.71 -14.24 -3.00
N VAL A 173 0.45 -13.60 -2.94
CA VAL A 173 1.74 -14.21 -3.27
C VAL A 173 2.62 -14.24 -2.03
N VAL A 174 3.04 -15.46 -1.69
CA VAL A 174 4.02 -15.76 -0.65
C VAL A 174 5.32 -16.17 -1.33
N CYS A 175 6.33 -15.30 -1.27
CA CYS A 175 7.67 -15.65 -1.75
C CYS A 175 8.29 -16.65 -0.79
N TRP A 176 9.00 -17.65 -1.32
CA TRP A 176 9.92 -18.41 -0.46
C TRP A 176 11.01 -17.45 -0.03
N SER A 177 11.24 -17.31 1.27
CA SER A 177 12.34 -16.50 1.78
C SER A 177 13.64 -17.00 1.17
N ASN A 178 14.13 -16.29 0.15
CA ASN A 178 15.40 -16.55 -0.50
C ASN A 178 16.17 -15.23 -0.50
N LYS A 179 16.87 -15.02 0.61
CA LYS A 179 18.05 -14.17 0.80
C LYS A 179 17.98 -12.72 0.32
#